data_AF-A0A8T3V7M8-F1
#
_entry.id   AF-A0A8T3V7M8-F1
#
_cell.length_a   1.000
_cell.length_b   1.000
_cell.length_c   1.000
_cell.angle_alpha   90.00
_cell.angle_beta   90.00
_cell.angle_gamma   90.00
#
_symmetry.space_group_name_H-M   'P 1'
#
loop_
_entity.id
_entity.type
_entity.pdbx_description
1 polymer ?
#
loop_
_entity_poly.entity_id
_entity_poly.type
_entity_poly.pdbx_seq_one_letter_code
_entity_poly.pdbx_strand_id
1 'polypeptide(L)'
;MYYKNKFFIIGLLLFVTLLAISAVSAAENTTNIATVDLDMSGNEIQAYSNDDAVKQVNDREIVGKTDNGTFSDLQTKIDAVGVGGVVNLENNYAYDDSFSNNGITITNPITINGNGFTINGMGQSRIFNITSLNNVILNNITFMNGNSKLGGAIILNGDVSGIVIDNCKFINNTATQNGGAIYAKGAFINSTVKNSEFASNIATKNGGAIYFLINSSGNLFENITFSNNKANGADGGAINFHAQLTKTTFNNLTFLNNHAANGGGAINTDHNVNDNNSYANSTFINNSAKNGGAFNGYGYSNYNSFETCVFINNSASNHGGAIYYSRNIERNTLNNCVFVNNSAKANGGAIYSYRNSNYNKYNNTVFIGNVATNNGGAIYNRGYSDSETYNKCVFINNSALSVDGGCINVYANLAGVVFDNVLFINNSAAGNGGAINVDDDAKYVIFFETAFINNTAGKNGGALSFDNSKSNMLENTFFLQNQADIDGSAIHISKNMLEDKVIQSYFINNSADGAVIDVNGTINSNFEAIFVNNTGNAVIKLNFANDTNVSNGIFLGNIVGSTIAINSANNTFVNNNVFLNNESKYEIMAGKGLNADYNWFGNNATNYDTQPNIMGDVDCDTWLFLNATASPNNITVF
;
A
#
# COMPACT_ATOMS: atom_id res chain seq x y z
N MET A 1 -20.67 8.32 -29.75
CA MET A 1 -19.88 7.75 -28.64
C MET A 1 -19.80 6.22 -28.66
N TYR A 2 -20.52 5.52 -29.55
CA TYR A 2 -20.05 4.21 -30.04
C TYR A 2 -18.56 4.31 -30.52
N TYR A 3 -17.73 3.31 -30.16
CA TYR A 3 -16.58 2.72 -30.91
C TYR A 3 -15.23 2.42 -30.22
N LYS A 4 -14.89 2.86 -28.98
CA LYS A 4 -13.55 2.53 -28.39
C LYS A 4 -13.48 1.77 -27.05
N ASN A 5 -14.25 2.10 -26.01
CA ASN A 5 -14.09 1.41 -24.70
C ASN A 5 -14.45 -0.09 -24.73
N LYS A 6 -15.19 -0.58 -25.73
CA LYS A 6 -15.46 -2.02 -25.88
C LYS A 6 -14.21 -2.85 -26.22
N PHE A 7 -13.16 -2.29 -26.83
CA PHE A 7 -12.01 -3.10 -27.29
C PHE A 7 -10.93 -3.35 -26.23
N PHE A 8 -10.78 -2.47 -25.24
CA PHE A 8 -9.76 -2.65 -24.20
C PHE A 8 -10.20 -3.67 -23.13
N ILE A 9 -11.44 -3.54 -22.64
CA ILE A 9 -11.99 -4.42 -21.59
C ILE A 9 -12.22 -5.85 -22.12
N ILE A 10 -12.65 -6.02 -23.38
CA ILE A 10 -12.78 -7.35 -24.00
C ILE A 10 -11.41 -8.01 -24.22
N GLY A 11 -10.37 -7.24 -24.57
CA GLY A 11 -8.99 -7.73 -24.64
C GLY A 11 -8.43 -8.18 -23.28
N LEU A 12 -8.76 -7.44 -22.21
CA LEU A 12 -8.35 -7.78 -20.84
C LEU A 12 -9.10 -9.01 -20.30
N LEU A 13 -10.40 -9.14 -20.57
CA LEU A 13 -11.21 -10.32 -20.22
C LEU A 13 -10.71 -11.60 -20.89
N LEU A 14 -10.33 -11.54 -22.17
CA LEU A 14 -9.74 -12.69 -22.88
C LEU A 14 -8.36 -13.08 -22.35
N PHE A 15 -7.61 -12.15 -21.74
CA PHE A 15 -6.33 -12.45 -21.10
C PHE A 15 -6.53 -13.08 -19.70
N VAL A 16 -7.45 -12.56 -18.90
CA VAL A 16 -7.74 -13.10 -17.55
C VAL A 16 -8.27 -14.55 -17.63
N THR A 17 -8.99 -14.92 -18.69
CA THR A 17 -9.40 -16.32 -18.92
C THR A 17 -8.26 -17.30 -19.21
N LEU A 18 -7.06 -16.83 -19.57
CA LEU A 18 -5.89 -17.69 -19.83
C LEU A 18 -5.10 -18.07 -18.56
N LEU A 19 -5.19 -17.28 -17.49
CA LEU A 19 -4.42 -17.49 -16.25
C LEU A 19 -5.22 -18.23 -15.16
N ALA A 20 -6.54 -18.34 -15.29
CA ALA A 20 -7.42 -18.98 -14.31
C ALA A 20 -7.50 -20.53 -14.42
N ILE A 21 -6.74 -21.17 -15.33
CA ILE A 21 -6.95 -22.58 -15.73
C ILE A 21 -5.88 -23.55 -15.20
N SER A 22 -4.75 -23.10 -14.63
CA SER A 22 -3.63 -24.00 -14.30
C SER A 22 -2.94 -23.80 -12.94
N ALA A 23 -3.66 -24.07 -11.83
CA ALA A 23 -3.14 -24.73 -10.62
C ALA A 23 -4.24 -24.82 -9.53
N VAL A 24 -4.71 -25.96 -8.99
CA VAL A 24 -4.61 -27.43 -9.21
C VAL A 24 -5.88 -27.99 -8.51
N SER A 25 -6.76 -28.90 -8.98
CA SER A 25 -6.81 -29.94 -10.04
C SER A 25 -8.31 -30.09 -10.48
N ALA A 26 -8.85 -31.11 -11.19
CA ALA A 26 -8.43 -32.45 -11.56
C ALA A 26 -9.11 -32.98 -12.86
N ALA A 27 -8.46 -33.99 -13.47
CA ALA A 27 -8.96 -34.94 -14.48
C ALA A 27 -9.40 -34.44 -15.89
N GLU A 28 -8.57 -34.79 -16.90
CA GLU A 28 -8.88 -35.16 -18.30
C GLU A 28 -9.97 -34.38 -19.08
N ASN A 29 -9.73 -33.74 -20.23
CA ASN A 29 -8.98 -34.19 -21.42
C ASN A 29 -8.84 -33.01 -22.42
N THR A 30 -7.88 -33.07 -23.34
CA THR A 30 -7.37 -31.90 -24.11
C THR A 30 -8.01 -31.68 -25.48
N THR A 31 -8.08 -30.42 -25.95
CA THR A 31 -7.69 -30.05 -27.36
C THR A 31 -7.45 -28.55 -27.56
N ASN A 32 -6.19 -28.19 -27.88
CA ASN A 32 -5.71 -27.04 -28.68
C ASN A 32 -6.39 -25.65 -28.60
N ILE A 33 -5.92 -24.78 -27.70
CA ILE A 33 -5.73 -23.33 -27.97
C ILE A 33 -4.38 -22.90 -27.35
N ALA A 34 -3.62 -22.02 -28.02
CA ALA A 34 -2.29 -21.61 -27.60
C ALA A 34 -2.32 -20.57 -26.46
N THR A 35 -1.45 -20.74 -25.47
CA THR A 35 -1.25 -19.81 -24.34
C THR A 35 -0.30 -18.67 -24.70
N VAL A 36 -0.58 -17.46 -24.22
CA VAL A 36 0.31 -16.29 -24.29
C VAL A 36 0.50 -15.75 -22.88
N ASP A 37 1.75 -15.47 -22.52
CA ASP A 37 2.20 -15.07 -21.19
C ASP A 37 2.02 -13.57 -20.94
N LEU A 38 1.77 -13.16 -19.69
CA LEU A 38 1.93 -11.74 -19.31
C LEU A 38 3.42 -11.49 -19.13
N ASP A 39 4.04 -10.85 -20.11
CA ASP A 39 5.45 -10.43 -20.05
C ASP A 39 5.68 -9.40 -18.93
N MET A 40 5.93 -9.91 -17.73
CA MET A 40 6.55 -9.20 -16.60
C MET A 40 8.09 -9.37 -16.60
N SER A 41 8.69 -9.81 -17.72
CA SER A 41 10.12 -10.12 -17.84
C SER A 41 10.97 -8.96 -18.38
N GLY A 42 10.34 -7.87 -18.85
CA GLY A 42 11.04 -6.63 -19.24
C GLY A 42 11.80 -5.92 -18.09
N ASN A 43 11.49 -6.26 -16.85
CA ASN A 43 12.35 -6.13 -15.68
C ASN A 43 11.92 -7.24 -14.74
N GLU A 44 12.77 -8.24 -14.50
CA GLU A 44 12.50 -9.21 -13.45
C GLU A 44 12.20 -8.45 -12.16
N ILE A 45 10.96 -8.52 -11.67
CA ILE A 45 10.74 -8.44 -10.22
C ILE A 45 11.34 -9.74 -9.70
N GLN A 46 12.66 -9.75 -9.57
CA GLN A 46 13.32 -10.63 -8.63
C GLN A 46 12.68 -10.27 -7.30
N ALA A 47 11.77 -11.14 -6.86
CA ALA A 47 11.72 -11.48 -5.46
C ALA A 47 13.14 -11.90 -5.13
N TYR A 48 13.96 -10.94 -4.66
CA TYR A 48 15.28 -11.20 -4.13
C TYR A 48 15.06 -12.23 -3.05
N SER A 49 15.32 -13.49 -3.40
CA SER A 49 15.31 -14.57 -2.44
C SER A 49 16.32 -14.15 -1.36
N ASN A 50 16.04 -14.49 -0.11
CA ASN A 50 16.81 -14.02 1.04
C ASN A 50 18.31 -14.38 1.01
N ASP A 51 18.80 -15.07 -0.03
CA ASP A 51 20.18 -15.48 -0.18
C ASP A 51 21.07 -14.43 -0.86
N ASP A 52 20.77 -13.92 -2.07
CA ASP A 52 21.81 -13.22 -2.85
C ASP A 52 22.19 -11.83 -2.30
N ALA A 53 21.20 -11.05 -1.85
CA ALA A 53 21.45 -9.76 -1.22
C ALA A 53 22.01 -9.88 0.20
N VAL A 54 21.76 -11.01 0.89
CA VAL A 54 22.21 -11.24 2.28
C VAL A 54 23.60 -11.88 2.33
N LYS A 55 23.89 -12.84 1.44
CA LYS A 55 25.25 -13.40 1.24
C LYS A 55 26.23 -12.31 0.87
N GLN A 56 25.86 -11.40 -0.05
CA GLN A 56 26.72 -10.26 -0.40
C GLN A 56 27.03 -9.28 0.73
N VAL A 57 26.34 -9.32 1.88
CA VAL A 57 26.65 -8.50 3.06
C VAL A 57 27.32 -9.31 4.17
N ASN A 58 26.93 -10.58 4.35
CA ASN A 58 27.49 -11.45 5.38
C ASN A 58 28.87 -12.02 5.02
N ASP A 59 29.15 -12.30 3.74
CA ASP A 59 30.39 -12.94 3.27
C ASP A 59 31.47 -11.93 2.81
N ARG A 60 31.31 -10.63 3.10
CA ARG A 60 32.38 -9.64 2.85
C ARG A 60 33.48 -9.79 3.89
N GLU A 61 34.46 -10.65 3.58
CA GLU A 61 35.78 -10.55 4.19
C GLU A 61 36.28 -9.11 4.04
N ILE A 62 36.34 -8.40 5.17
CA ILE A 62 37.06 -7.13 5.25
C ILE A 62 38.53 -7.51 5.24
N VAL A 63 39.09 -7.66 4.04
CA VAL A 63 40.51 -7.91 3.81
C VAL A 63 41.28 -6.66 4.27
N GLY A 64 41.57 -6.64 5.57
CA GLY A 64 42.37 -5.61 6.19
C GLY A 64 43.77 -5.62 5.59
N LYS A 65 44.05 -4.68 4.68
CA LYS A 65 45.42 -4.19 4.50
C LYS A 65 45.93 -3.79 5.88
N THR A 66 47.19 -4.10 6.19
CA THR A 66 47.75 -3.86 7.52
C THR A 66 47.62 -2.38 7.89
N ASP A 67 47.15 -2.12 9.12
CA ASP A 67 47.05 -0.77 9.64
C ASP A 67 48.47 -0.24 9.91
N ASN A 68 48.90 0.72 9.09
CA ASN A 68 50.30 1.20 9.02
C ASN A 68 50.46 2.66 9.51
N GLY A 69 49.39 3.26 10.04
CA GLY A 69 49.37 4.59 10.65
C GLY A 69 48.37 4.67 11.79
N THR A 70 48.47 5.73 12.59
CA THR A 70 47.67 5.95 13.80
C THR A 70 46.71 7.15 13.66
N PHE A 71 45.77 7.31 14.59
CA PHE A 71 44.95 8.52 14.65
C PHE A 71 45.82 9.77 14.92
N SER A 72 46.89 9.63 15.69
CA SER A 72 47.91 10.67 15.92
C SER A 72 48.60 11.10 14.62
N ASP A 73 48.98 10.17 13.75
CA ASP A 73 49.56 10.48 12.44
C ASP A 73 48.57 11.23 11.55
N LEU A 74 47.30 10.82 11.54
CA LEU A 74 46.26 11.45 10.72
C LEU A 74 45.86 12.83 11.24
N GLN A 75 45.76 13.02 12.56
CA GLN A 75 45.55 14.34 13.17
C GLN A 75 46.70 15.29 12.78
N THR A 76 47.95 14.84 12.85
CA THR A 76 49.11 15.64 12.44
C THR A 76 49.03 16.05 10.96
N LYS A 77 48.56 15.17 10.07
CA LYS A 77 48.32 15.49 8.65
C LYS A 77 47.17 16.49 8.44
N ILE A 78 46.11 16.43 9.26
CA ILE A 78 44.98 17.35 9.22
C ILE A 78 45.38 18.74 9.76
N ASP A 79 46.11 18.79 10.87
CA ASP A 79 46.57 20.05 11.49
C ASP A 79 47.60 20.78 10.62
N ALA A 80 48.35 20.05 9.80
CA ALA A 80 49.31 20.61 8.84
C ALA A 80 48.66 21.29 7.62
N VAL A 81 47.39 21.03 7.32
CA VAL A 81 46.69 21.70 6.21
C VAL A 81 45.89 22.91 6.70
N GLY A 82 45.99 24.02 5.96
CA GLY A 82 45.22 25.23 6.23
C GLY A 82 43.73 25.08 5.88
N VAL A 83 42.95 26.14 6.15
CA VAL A 83 41.54 26.25 5.76
C VAL A 83 41.36 25.99 4.27
N GLY A 84 40.49 25.05 3.92
CA GLY A 84 40.24 24.60 2.54
C GLY A 84 41.29 23.64 1.98
N GLY A 85 42.23 23.19 2.81
CA GLY A 85 43.28 22.25 2.41
C GLY A 85 42.78 20.86 2.03
N VAL A 86 43.66 20.07 1.41
CA VAL A 86 43.37 18.70 0.94
C VAL A 86 44.32 17.73 1.63
N VAL A 87 43.76 16.76 2.36
CA VAL A 87 44.48 15.60 2.89
C VAL A 87 44.19 14.39 2.02
N ASN A 88 45.23 13.75 1.52
CA ASN A 88 45.12 12.47 0.81
C ASN A 88 45.61 11.37 1.75
N LEU A 89 44.81 10.31 1.94
CA LEU A 89 45.25 9.14 2.70
C LEU A 89 46.17 8.27 1.82
N GLU A 90 47.23 7.77 2.46
CA GLU A 90 48.30 6.96 1.86
C GLU A 90 48.43 5.58 2.52
N ASN A 91 47.76 5.39 3.66
CA ASN A 91 47.77 4.22 4.52
C ASN A 91 46.37 4.04 5.13
N ASN A 92 46.10 2.86 5.68
CA ASN A 92 45.07 2.71 6.71
C ASN A 92 45.54 3.35 8.03
N TYR A 93 44.60 3.91 8.79
CA TYR A 93 44.87 4.53 10.09
C TYR A 93 44.01 3.85 11.18
N ALA A 94 44.64 3.42 12.26
CA ALA A 94 43.97 2.78 13.39
C ALA A 94 44.01 3.66 14.65
N TYR A 95 43.08 3.37 15.56
CA TYR A 95 43.04 3.95 16.90
C TYR A 95 44.40 3.81 17.64
N ASP A 96 44.78 4.86 18.37
CA ASP A 96 45.86 4.84 19.34
C ASP A 96 45.43 5.55 20.64
N ASP A 97 46.04 5.17 21.77
CA ASP A 97 45.61 5.58 23.12
C ASP A 97 45.69 7.09 23.41
N SER A 98 46.29 7.89 22.51
CA SER A 98 46.32 9.36 22.59
C SER A 98 44.93 9.98 22.44
N PHE A 99 44.01 9.26 21.77
CA PHE A 99 42.63 9.68 21.61
C PHE A 99 41.76 8.94 22.62
N SER A 100 41.09 9.66 23.51
CA SER A 100 39.98 9.08 24.28
C SER A 100 38.77 8.84 23.35
N ASN A 101 37.55 8.67 23.86
CA ASN A 101 36.32 8.49 23.07
C ASN A 101 35.89 9.70 22.19
N ASN A 102 36.76 10.69 22.01
CA ASN A 102 36.50 11.92 21.26
C ASN A 102 36.76 11.80 19.74
N GLY A 103 37.78 11.05 19.33
CA GLY A 103 38.23 10.94 17.94
C GLY A 103 39.06 12.12 17.44
N ILE A 104 39.56 11.98 16.21
CA ILE A 104 40.31 13.00 15.45
C ILE A 104 39.41 14.23 15.26
N THR A 105 39.90 15.41 15.58
CA THR A 105 39.10 16.64 15.53
C THR A 105 39.35 17.40 14.23
N ILE A 106 38.26 17.80 13.57
CA ILE A 106 38.27 18.64 12.37
C ILE A 106 37.62 19.98 12.72
N THR A 107 38.43 21.04 12.73
CA THR A 107 38.06 22.42 13.14
C THR A 107 38.07 23.44 12.01
N ASN A 108 38.42 23.03 10.78
CA ASN A 108 38.50 23.87 9.59
C ASN A 108 37.78 23.17 8.41
N PRO A 109 37.23 23.94 7.44
CA PRO A 109 36.84 23.40 6.13
C PRO A 109 38.01 22.65 5.49
N ILE A 110 37.77 21.45 4.97
CA ILE A 110 38.82 20.53 4.52
C ILE A 110 38.25 19.53 3.50
N THR A 111 39.09 19.07 2.57
CA THR A 111 38.81 17.86 1.78
C THR A 111 39.69 16.72 2.26
N ILE A 112 39.11 15.58 2.60
CA ILE A 112 39.83 14.35 2.92
C ILE A 112 39.51 13.30 1.85
N ASN A 113 40.51 12.97 1.04
CA ASN A 113 40.44 11.92 0.03
C ASN A 113 41.02 10.62 0.62
N GLY A 114 40.14 9.66 0.90
CA GLY A 114 40.48 8.37 1.48
C GLY A 114 41.20 7.41 0.54
N ASN A 115 41.11 7.59 -0.78
CA ASN A 115 41.76 6.72 -1.77
C ASN A 115 41.46 5.21 -1.60
N GLY A 116 40.34 4.86 -0.94
CA GLY A 116 39.96 3.49 -0.61
C GLY A 116 40.63 2.93 0.65
N PHE A 117 41.34 3.76 1.43
CA PHE A 117 41.89 3.39 2.73
C PHE A 117 40.86 3.47 3.86
N THR A 118 41.17 2.75 4.94
CA THR A 118 40.34 2.59 6.13
C THR A 118 40.82 3.51 7.26
N ILE A 119 39.87 4.06 8.01
CA ILE A 119 40.10 4.63 9.33
C ILE A 119 39.33 3.78 10.35
N ASN A 120 40.06 3.10 11.24
CA ASN A 120 39.57 2.01 12.10
C ASN A 120 39.55 2.43 13.57
N GLY A 121 38.37 2.62 14.16
CA GLY A 121 38.19 2.96 15.57
C GLY A 121 38.47 1.81 16.56
N MET A 122 38.72 0.59 16.06
CA MET A 122 39.05 -0.62 16.82
C MET A 122 38.08 -0.99 17.97
N GLY A 123 36.84 -0.46 17.94
CA GLY A 123 35.88 -0.57 19.03
C GLY A 123 36.18 0.29 20.25
N GLN A 124 37.23 1.12 20.22
CA GLN A 124 37.72 1.91 21.36
C GLN A 124 37.26 3.37 21.35
N SER A 125 37.12 3.98 20.17
CA SER A 125 36.84 5.42 20.07
C SER A 125 35.99 5.82 18.86
N ARG A 126 35.47 7.04 18.90
CA ARG A 126 34.96 7.76 17.73
C ARG A 126 36.09 7.96 16.72
N ILE A 127 35.76 7.95 15.44
CA ILE A 127 36.74 8.29 14.39
C ILE A 127 36.90 9.80 14.25
N PHE A 128 35.86 10.54 13.84
CA PHE A 128 35.91 12.00 13.62
C PHE A 128 34.96 12.81 14.53
N ASN A 129 35.47 13.94 15.03
CA ASN A 129 34.72 15.00 15.69
C ASN A 129 34.81 16.28 14.86
N ILE A 130 33.78 16.54 14.06
CA ILE A 130 33.70 17.68 13.14
C ILE A 130 32.89 18.77 13.84
N THR A 131 33.50 19.92 14.13
CA THR A 131 32.79 21.04 14.78
C THR A 131 31.93 21.83 13.78
N SER A 132 31.25 22.90 14.21
CA SER A 132 30.43 23.75 13.31
C SER A 132 31.25 24.23 12.11
N LEU A 133 30.97 23.69 10.92
CA LEU A 133 31.79 23.86 9.73
C LEU A 133 30.95 23.87 8.45
N ASN A 134 31.41 24.68 7.51
CA ASN A 134 30.93 24.67 6.13
C ASN A 134 31.95 23.92 5.25
N ASN A 135 31.49 23.29 4.18
CA ASN A 135 32.34 22.76 3.11
C ASN A 135 33.42 21.75 3.59
N VAL A 136 33.04 20.79 4.42
CA VAL A 136 33.85 19.59 4.67
C VAL A 136 33.52 18.54 3.61
N ILE A 137 34.53 17.95 2.99
CA ILE A 137 34.37 16.95 1.93
C ILE A 137 35.10 15.67 2.35
N LEU A 138 34.37 14.55 2.41
CA LEU A 138 34.87 13.23 2.75
C LEU A 138 34.64 12.30 1.54
N ASN A 139 35.73 11.87 0.88
CA ASN A 139 35.67 11.12 -0.37
C ASN A 139 36.36 9.76 -0.25
N ASN A 140 35.71 8.65 -0.62
CA ASN A 140 36.39 7.35 -0.78
C ASN A 140 37.12 6.85 0.49
N ILE A 141 36.51 7.00 1.67
CA ILE A 141 37.03 6.56 2.98
C ILE A 141 36.18 5.40 3.52
N THR A 142 36.81 4.38 4.12
CA THR A 142 36.11 3.38 4.95
C THR A 142 36.24 3.71 6.43
N PHE A 143 35.15 4.15 7.07
CA PHE A 143 35.01 4.36 8.51
C PHE A 143 34.51 3.08 9.18
N MET A 144 35.35 2.45 10.01
CA MET A 144 35.04 1.13 10.56
C MET A 144 35.27 1.03 12.08
N ASN A 145 34.43 0.25 12.77
CA ASN A 145 34.55 -0.08 14.19
C ASN A 145 34.66 1.14 15.13
N GLY A 146 34.12 2.29 14.74
CA GLY A 146 34.03 3.45 15.62
C GLY A 146 33.06 3.20 16.78
N ASN A 147 33.44 3.56 18.01
CA ASN A 147 32.63 3.35 19.21
C ASN A 147 32.54 4.62 20.06
N SER A 148 31.33 5.09 20.33
CA SER A 148 31.10 6.34 21.07
C SER A 148 29.78 6.35 21.84
N LYS A 149 29.52 7.45 22.55
CA LYS A 149 28.17 7.76 23.09
C LYS A 149 27.22 8.25 22.00
N LEU A 150 27.73 9.07 21.09
CA LEU A 150 27.00 9.72 20.00
C LEU A 150 27.93 9.74 18.80
N GLY A 151 27.46 9.21 17.65
CA GLY A 151 28.26 9.12 16.43
C GLY A 151 29.41 8.14 16.63
N GLY A 152 29.21 6.85 16.36
CA GLY A 152 30.27 5.85 16.51
C GLY A 152 31.44 6.12 15.58
N ALA A 153 31.18 6.43 14.31
CA ALA A 153 32.20 6.94 13.40
C ALA A 153 32.39 8.46 13.53
N ILE A 154 31.32 9.24 13.32
CA ILE A 154 31.39 10.70 13.16
C ILE A 154 30.37 11.40 14.04
N ILE A 155 30.81 12.41 14.78
CA ILE A 155 29.92 13.43 15.34
C ILE A 155 30.09 14.73 14.55
N LEU A 156 28.98 15.31 14.11
CA LEU A 156 28.91 16.67 13.59
C LEU A 156 28.45 17.54 14.78
N ASN A 157 29.42 17.99 15.56
CA ASN A 157 29.27 18.67 16.85
C ASN A 157 29.04 20.18 16.68
N GLY A 158 28.04 20.52 15.87
CA GLY A 158 27.72 21.88 15.46
C GLY A 158 26.71 21.89 14.31
N ASP A 159 26.31 23.10 13.89
CA ASP A 159 25.57 23.26 12.63
C ASP A 159 26.53 23.04 11.46
N VAL A 160 26.06 22.34 10.43
CA VAL A 160 26.84 22.03 9.23
C VAL A 160 26.07 22.40 7.97
N SER A 161 26.78 23.03 7.03
CA SER A 161 26.23 23.45 5.74
C SER A 161 27.16 23.01 4.60
N GLY A 162 26.62 22.32 3.60
CA GLY A 162 27.41 21.84 2.47
C GLY A 162 28.48 20.81 2.82
N ILE A 163 28.25 19.95 3.83
CA ILE A 163 29.12 18.76 4.00
C ILE A 163 28.82 17.77 2.87
N VAL A 164 29.87 17.22 2.28
CA VAL A 164 29.81 16.21 1.22
C VAL A 164 30.43 14.91 1.73
N ILE A 165 29.68 13.82 1.64
CA ILE A 165 30.14 12.46 1.91
C ILE A 165 29.93 11.68 0.62
N ASP A 166 31.00 11.37 -0.11
CA ASP A 166 30.96 10.72 -1.43
C ASP A 166 31.78 9.42 -1.41
N ASN A 167 31.24 8.34 -1.97
CA ASN A 167 31.91 7.04 -2.09
C ASN A 167 32.47 6.49 -0.75
N CYS A 168 31.85 6.82 0.38
CA CYS A 168 32.33 6.43 1.71
C CYS A 168 31.62 5.17 2.22
N LYS A 169 32.28 4.44 3.11
CA LYS A 169 31.72 3.27 3.79
C LYS A 169 31.72 3.47 5.30
N PHE A 170 30.62 3.10 5.96
CA PHE A 170 30.45 3.14 7.40
C PHE A 170 30.08 1.74 7.88
N ILE A 171 31.04 1.01 8.45
CA ILE A 171 30.92 -0.42 8.74
C ILE A 171 31.09 -0.69 10.24
N ASN A 172 30.16 -1.43 10.84
CA ASN A 172 30.23 -1.90 12.24
C ASN A 172 30.43 -0.79 13.29
N ASN A 173 30.00 0.45 13.01
CA ASN A 173 30.14 1.54 13.98
C ASN A 173 29.02 1.48 15.01
N THR A 174 29.36 1.72 16.28
CA THR A 174 28.47 1.56 17.43
C THR A 174 28.34 2.85 18.24
N ALA A 175 27.10 3.22 18.59
CA ALA A 175 26.81 4.30 19.51
C ALA A 175 26.00 3.80 20.70
N THR A 176 26.49 4.06 21.91
CA THR A 176 25.78 3.72 23.16
C THR A 176 24.56 4.61 23.46
N GLN A 177 24.22 5.55 22.56
CA GLN A 177 22.93 6.25 22.50
C GLN A 177 22.39 6.35 21.06
N ASN A 178 22.82 7.34 20.28
CA ASN A 178 22.21 7.71 18.99
C ASN A 178 23.25 7.81 17.86
N GLY A 179 22.88 7.45 16.64
CA GLY A 179 23.72 7.59 15.44
C GLY A 179 24.88 6.61 15.46
N GLY A 180 24.64 5.33 15.14
CA GLY A 180 25.67 4.29 15.24
C GLY A 180 26.90 4.59 14.38
N ALA A 181 26.70 5.11 13.16
CA ALA A 181 27.76 5.73 12.37
C ALA A 181 27.86 7.25 12.61
N ILE A 182 26.81 8.01 12.28
CA ILE A 182 26.84 9.47 12.23
C ILE A 182 25.80 10.07 13.20
N TYR A 183 26.23 11.03 14.01
CA TYR A 183 25.34 11.87 14.81
C TYR A 183 25.49 13.34 14.40
N ALA A 184 24.45 13.90 13.79
CA ALA A 184 24.33 15.32 13.51
C ALA A 184 23.69 16.05 14.71
N LYS A 185 24.49 16.85 15.41
CA LYS A 185 24.07 17.55 16.64
C LYS A 185 23.39 18.89 16.36
N GLY A 186 23.91 19.66 15.42
CA GLY A 186 23.28 20.89 14.93
C GLY A 186 22.45 20.64 13.68
N ALA A 187 22.01 21.72 13.04
CA ALA A 187 21.27 21.67 11.79
C ALA A 187 22.14 21.07 10.66
N PHE A 188 21.52 20.28 9.79
CA PHE A 188 22.17 19.66 8.63
C PHE A 188 21.54 20.20 7.35
N ILE A 189 22.24 21.12 6.69
CA ILE A 189 21.66 22.00 5.66
C ILE A 189 22.43 21.88 4.35
N ASN A 190 21.72 21.86 3.21
CA ASN A 190 22.30 21.89 1.85
C ASN A 190 23.44 20.88 1.63
N SER A 191 23.37 19.74 2.30
CA SER A 191 24.47 18.78 2.41
C SER A 191 24.17 17.52 1.57
N THR A 192 25.23 16.86 1.11
CA THR A 192 25.13 15.73 0.18
C THR A 192 25.77 14.49 0.77
N VAL A 193 25.03 13.39 0.82
CA VAL A 193 25.57 12.05 1.06
C VAL A 193 25.27 11.22 -0.18
N LYS A 194 26.29 10.65 -0.82
CA LYS A 194 26.08 9.88 -2.05
C LYS A 194 27.07 8.76 -2.31
N ASN A 195 26.68 7.83 -3.18
CA ASN A 195 27.49 6.68 -3.62
C ASN A 195 28.06 5.83 -2.46
N SER A 196 27.40 5.83 -1.31
CA SER A 196 27.98 5.41 -0.02
C SER A 196 27.29 4.18 0.57
N GLU A 197 27.94 3.54 1.53
CA GLU A 197 27.46 2.31 2.19
C GLU A 197 27.43 2.49 3.71
N PHE A 198 26.30 2.16 4.34
CA PHE A 198 26.15 2.10 5.79
C PHE A 198 25.75 0.66 6.17
N ALA A 199 26.72 -0.14 6.62
CA ALA A 199 26.55 -1.55 6.93
C ALA A 199 26.72 -1.85 8.42
N SER A 200 25.75 -2.57 9.00
CA SER A 200 25.84 -3.16 10.34
C SER A 200 26.15 -2.15 11.47
N ASN A 201 25.72 -0.90 11.31
CA ASN A 201 25.90 0.13 12.35
C ASN A 201 24.79 0.02 13.41
N ILE A 202 25.16 0.24 14.68
CA ILE A 202 24.29 -0.05 15.82
C ILE A 202 24.18 1.16 16.74
N ALA A 203 22.94 1.59 17.03
CA ALA A 203 22.61 2.53 18.09
C ALA A 203 21.78 1.82 19.17
N THR A 204 21.99 2.14 20.45
CA THR A 204 21.14 1.61 21.53
C THR A 204 19.77 2.26 21.59
N LYS A 205 19.64 3.50 21.07
CA LYS A 205 18.39 4.25 21.00
C LYS A 205 17.97 4.47 19.55
N ASN A 206 18.35 5.59 18.93
CA ASN A 206 17.81 6.03 17.63
C ASN A 206 18.88 6.12 16.54
N GLY A 207 18.48 5.93 15.28
CA GLY A 207 19.35 6.12 14.12
C GLY A 207 20.49 5.12 14.11
N GLY A 208 20.20 3.86 13.77
CA GLY A 208 21.21 2.79 13.81
C GLY A 208 22.44 3.09 12.94
N ALA A 209 22.26 3.75 11.80
CA ALA A 209 23.34 4.39 11.06
C ALA A 209 23.44 5.90 11.37
N ILE A 210 22.40 6.66 11.08
CA ILE A 210 22.43 8.13 11.10
C ILE A 210 21.33 8.69 12.00
N TYR A 211 21.68 9.65 12.86
CA TYR A 211 20.73 10.41 13.68
C TYR A 211 20.90 11.91 13.48
N PHE A 212 19.80 12.61 13.18
CA PHE A 212 19.72 14.07 13.09
C PHE A 212 18.95 14.62 14.30
N LEU A 213 19.64 15.32 15.20
CA LEU A 213 19.03 15.90 16.41
C LEU A 213 18.16 17.12 16.10
N ILE A 214 18.62 17.96 15.17
CA ILE A 214 18.09 19.29 14.87
C ILE A 214 17.70 19.36 13.39
N ASN A 215 16.90 20.37 13.04
CA ASN A 215 16.32 20.59 11.72
C ASN A 215 17.29 20.32 10.55
N SER A 216 16.78 19.60 9.56
CA SER A 216 17.50 19.23 8.35
C SER A 216 16.78 19.78 7.12
N SER A 217 17.49 20.47 6.21
CA SER A 217 16.85 21.11 5.05
C SER A 217 17.70 21.13 3.79
N GLY A 218 17.08 20.88 2.63
CA GLY A 218 17.71 21.03 1.32
C GLY A 218 18.80 20.00 1.01
N ASN A 219 18.75 18.82 1.65
CA ASN A 219 19.79 17.81 1.53
C ASN A 219 19.54 16.84 0.38
N LEU A 220 20.61 16.23 -0.11
CA LEU A 220 20.58 15.15 -1.11
C LEU A 220 21.18 13.88 -0.53
N PHE A 221 20.41 12.80 -0.58
CA PHE A 221 20.84 11.43 -0.33
C PHE A 221 20.69 10.65 -1.64
N GLU A 222 21.79 10.18 -2.23
CA GLU A 222 21.77 9.58 -3.58
C GLU A 222 22.65 8.33 -3.71
N ASN A 223 22.15 7.24 -4.30
CA ASN A 223 22.92 6.00 -4.51
C ASN A 223 23.53 5.45 -3.20
N ILE A 224 22.73 5.31 -2.14
CA ILE A 224 23.21 4.84 -0.82
C ILE A 224 22.58 3.50 -0.45
N THR A 225 23.40 2.56 0.01
CA THR A 225 22.92 1.31 0.63
C THR A 225 23.01 1.40 2.15
N PHE A 226 21.89 1.19 2.83
CA PHE A 226 21.78 0.99 4.28
C PHE A 226 21.42 -0.48 4.53
N SER A 227 22.36 -1.27 5.03
CA SER A 227 22.16 -2.72 5.26
C SER A 227 22.41 -3.12 6.71
N ASN A 228 21.50 -3.92 7.30
CA ASN A 228 21.63 -4.50 8.64
C ASN A 228 21.84 -3.48 9.79
N ASN A 229 21.47 -2.20 9.60
CA ASN A 229 21.63 -1.19 10.67
C ASN A 229 20.53 -1.34 11.73
N LYS A 230 20.87 -1.07 13.00
CA LYS A 230 20.00 -1.41 14.13
C LYS A 230 19.87 -0.31 15.18
N ALA A 231 18.62 0.09 15.45
CA ALA A 231 18.21 0.93 16.57
C ALA A 231 17.57 0.04 17.67
N ASN A 232 18.39 -0.42 18.63
CA ASN A 232 17.99 -1.49 19.57
C ASN A 232 16.88 -1.11 20.58
N GLY A 233 16.61 0.18 20.80
CA GLY A 233 15.72 0.63 21.88
C GLY A 233 14.78 1.77 21.54
N ALA A 234 14.84 2.30 20.31
CA ALA A 234 13.93 3.33 19.82
C ALA A 234 13.75 3.24 18.29
N ASP A 235 13.92 4.36 17.57
CA ASP A 235 13.33 4.58 16.25
C ASP A 235 14.38 4.85 15.16
N GLY A 236 14.07 4.49 13.90
CA GLY A 236 14.95 4.72 12.75
C GLY A 236 16.12 3.74 12.71
N GLY A 237 15.89 2.51 12.23
CA GLY A 237 16.92 1.46 12.24
C GLY A 237 18.11 1.78 11.35
N ALA A 238 17.91 2.46 10.22
CA ALA A 238 18.99 3.13 9.48
C ALA A 238 19.07 4.61 9.84
N ILE A 239 18.02 5.39 9.56
CA ILE A 239 18.02 6.86 9.68
C ILE A 239 16.91 7.31 10.63
N ASN A 240 17.25 8.21 11.55
CA ASN A 240 16.28 8.91 12.39
C ASN A 240 16.44 10.43 12.24
N PHE A 241 15.36 11.09 11.84
CA PHE A 241 15.21 12.54 11.90
C PHE A 241 14.35 12.86 13.13
N HIS A 242 14.97 13.43 14.17
CA HIS A 242 14.25 13.76 15.41
C HIS A 242 13.50 15.10 15.34
N ALA A 243 13.96 15.99 14.46
CA ALA A 243 13.42 17.32 14.24
C ALA A 243 13.06 17.51 12.75
N GLN A 244 12.57 18.72 12.40
CA GLN A 244 11.96 19.01 11.11
C GLN A 244 12.86 18.62 9.93
N LEU A 245 12.32 17.84 8.99
CA LEU A 245 12.96 17.49 7.73
C LEU A 245 12.23 18.17 6.58
N THR A 246 12.92 19.03 5.81
CA THR A 246 12.27 19.77 4.72
C THR A 246 13.09 19.72 3.43
N LYS A 247 12.40 19.71 2.28
CA LYS A 247 13.01 19.84 0.94
C LYS A 247 14.17 18.84 0.70
N THR A 248 14.12 17.67 1.34
CA THR A 248 15.19 16.68 1.23
C THR A 248 14.85 15.66 0.15
N THR A 249 15.83 15.37 -0.69
CA THR A 249 15.72 14.41 -1.79
C THR A 249 16.44 13.13 -1.43
N PHE A 250 15.72 12.01 -1.46
CA PHE A 250 16.24 10.66 -1.32
C PHE A 250 16.06 9.96 -2.68
N ASN A 251 17.16 9.71 -3.41
CA ASN A 251 17.13 9.14 -4.75
C ASN A 251 17.96 7.85 -4.83
N ASN A 252 17.39 6.79 -5.41
CA ASN A 252 18.10 5.51 -5.61
C ASN A 252 18.74 4.97 -4.31
N LEU A 253 17.94 4.86 -3.25
CA LEU A 253 18.39 4.34 -1.96
C LEU A 253 17.96 2.89 -1.77
N THR A 254 18.82 2.07 -1.17
CA THR A 254 18.49 0.69 -0.79
C THR A 254 18.54 0.53 0.71
N PHE A 255 17.42 0.16 1.33
CA PHE A 255 17.32 -0.17 2.75
C PHE A 255 17.04 -1.67 2.90
N LEU A 256 18.05 -2.42 3.33
CA LEU A 256 18.01 -3.88 3.47
C LEU A 256 18.15 -4.31 4.93
N ASN A 257 17.22 -5.12 5.44
CA ASN A 257 17.29 -5.76 6.77
C ASN A 257 17.50 -4.78 7.96
N ASN A 258 17.14 -3.49 7.83
CA ASN A 258 17.33 -2.54 8.94
C ASN A 258 16.24 -2.73 9.99
N HIS A 259 16.57 -2.52 11.27
CA HIS A 259 15.70 -2.86 12.39
C HIS A 259 15.62 -1.75 13.44
N ALA A 260 14.39 -1.41 13.85
CA ALA A 260 14.10 -0.52 14.96
C ALA A 260 13.22 -1.22 16.01
N ALA A 261 13.41 -0.92 17.30
CA ALA A 261 12.54 -1.46 18.34
C ALA A 261 11.13 -0.84 18.32
N ASN A 262 11.01 0.42 17.90
CA ASN A 262 9.76 1.18 17.86
C ASN A 262 9.28 1.46 16.42
N GLY A 263 9.66 2.60 15.85
CA GLY A 263 9.19 3.07 14.55
C GLY A 263 10.26 3.10 13.48
N GLY A 264 9.89 2.75 12.25
CA GLY A 264 10.72 3.02 11.06
C GLY A 264 11.96 2.15 11.02
N GLY A 265 11.82 0.87 10.66
CA GLY A 265 12.95 -0.06 10.61
C GLY A 265 14.05 0.41 9.66
N ALA A 266 13.69 1.11 8.58
CA ALA A 266 14.64 1.90 7.79
C ALA A 266 14.69 3.37 8.24
N ILE A 267 13.60 4.12 8.04
CA ILE A 267 13.55 5.57 8.25
C ILE A 267 12.47 5.94 9.26
N ASN A 268 12.83 6.78 10.23
CA ASN A 268 11.89 7.46 11.12
C ASN A 268 11.99 8.98 10.96
N THR A 269 10.85 9.65 10.85
CA THR A 269 10.72 11.11 10.95
C THR A 269 9.82 11.48 12.14
N ASP A 270 10.30 12.35 13.02
CA ASP A 270 9.66 12.77 14.26
C ASP A 270 9.41 14.31 14.24
N HIS A 271 8.29 14.76 14.80
CA HIS A 271 7.84 16.17 14.94
C HIS A 271 7.24 16.90 13.71
N ASN A 272 6.76 18.13 13.96
CA ASN A 272 5.54 18.73 13.41
C ASN A 272 5.62 19.39 12.01
N VAL A 273 6.68 19.21 11.23
CA VAL A 273 6.74 19.69 9.83
C VAL A 273 7.66 18.79 9.03
N ASN A 274 7.13 18.04 8.06
CA ASN A 274 7.94 17.31 7.07
C ASN A 274 7.54 17.73 5.65
N ASP A 275 7.90 18.95 5.27
CA ASP A 275 7.47 19.61 4.04
C ASP A 275 8.32 19.24 2.82
N ASN A 276 7.64 18.74 1.78
CA ASN A 276 8.19 18.52 0.44
C ASN A 276 9.43 17.61 0.41
N ASN A 277 9.35 16.47 1.10
CA ASN A 277 10.39 15.44 1.02
C ASN A 277 10.04 14.42 -0.08
N SER A 278 11.03 14.11 -0.90
CA SER A 278 10.87 13.22 -2.06
C SER A 278 11.70 11.96 -1.87
N TYR A 279 11.05 10.81 -1.99
CA TYR A 279 11.65 9.48 -2.00
C TYR A 279 11.44 8.91 -3.40
N ALA A 280 12.51 8.84 -4.19
CA ALA A 280 12.48 8.44 -5.59
C ALA A 280 13.33 7.20 -5.82
N ASN A 281 12.88 6.29 -6.69
CA ASN A 281 13.64 5.13 -7.19
C ASN A 281 14.23 4.25 -6.06
N SER A 282 13.60 4.24 -4.89
CA SER A 282 14.19 3.69 -3.65
C SER A 282 13.51 2.40 -3.21
N THR A 283 14.31 1.46 -2.71
CA THR A 283 13.91 0.08 -2.41
C THR A 283 14.09 -0.23 -0.92
N PHE A 284 13.05 -0.81 -0.30
CA PHE A 284 12.98 -1.17 1.10
C PHE A 284 12.68 -2.67 1.23
N ILE A 285 13.67 -3.47 1.60
CA ILE A 285 13.57 -4.93 1.69
C ILE A 285 13.80 -5.40 3.14
N ASN A 286 12.92 -6.27 3.64
CA ASN A 286 13.07 -6.98 4.94
C ASN A 286 13.27 -6.06 6.16
N ASN A 287 12.91 -4.77 6.10
CA ASN A 287 13.08 -3.88 7.25
C ASN A 287 11.99 -4.18 8.30
N SER A 288 12.32 -4.05 9.58
CA SER A 288 11.42 -4.46 10.67
C SER A 288 11.33 -3.46 11.81
N ALA A 289 10.12 -3.29 12.35
CA ALA A 289 9.83 -2.40 13.46
C ALA A 289 8.63 -2.86 14.29
N LYS A 290 8.23 -2.07 15.29
CA LYS A 290 6.89 -2.18 15.90
C LYS A 290 5.84 -1.48 15.04
N ASN A 291 6.11 -0.28 14.55
CA ASN A 291 5.25 0.40 13.57
C ASN A 291 6.09 0.85 12.36
N GLY A 292 5.60 0.63 11.14
CA GLY A 292 6.31 1.07 9.93
C GLY A 292 7.60 0.28 9.74
N GLY A 293 7.50 -0.96 9.28
CA GLY A 293 8.67 -1.85 9.14
C GLY A 293 9.77 -1.23 8.28
N ALA A 294 9.42 -0.47 7.25
CA ALA A 294 10.33 0.41 6.53
C ALA A 294 10.28 1.86 7.06
N PHE A 295 9.13 2.52 6.97
CA PHE A 295 8.99 3.97 7.19
C PHE A 295 7.99 4.29 8.32
N ASN A 296 8.40 5.15 9.26
CA ASN A 296 7.52 5.75 10.26
C ASN A 296 7.45 7.28 10.09
N GLY A 297 6.29 7.78 9.66
CA GLY A 297 5.94 9.20 9.67
C GLY A 297 5.19 9.57 10.94
N TYR A 298 5.90 10.13 11.92
CA TYR A 298 5.35 10.59 13.20
C TYR A 298 5.42 12.12 13.30
N GLY A 299 4.33 12.82 13.01
CA GLY A 299 4.34 14.28 13.06
C GLY A 299 3.21 14.93 12.28
N TYR A 300 2.89 16.15 12.67
CA TYR A 300 1.93 17.02 11.97
C TYR A 300 2.51 17.47 10.63
N SER A 301 1.65 17.76 9.65
CA SER A 301 2.02 18.43 8.39
C SER A 301 3.11 17.68 7.61
N ASN A 302 2.87 16.38 7.36
CA ASN A 302 3.75 15.57 6.51
C ASN A 302 3.33 15.68 5.03
N TYR A 303 4.30 16.01 4.17
CA TYR A 303 4.21 16.03 2.71
C TYR A 303 5.27 15.11 2.11
N ASN A 304 5.01 13.81 2.14
CA ASN A 304 5.90 12.81 1.57
C ASN A 304 5.43 12.42 0.16
N SER A 305 6.33 12.51 -0.82
CA SER A 305 6.13 11.97 -2.16
C SER A 305 7.00 10.73 -2.35
N PHE A 306 6.39 9.58 -2.57
CA PHE A 306 7.06 8.35 -2.98
C PHE A 306 6.84 8.14 -4.49
N GLU A 307 7.92 8.04 -5.24
CA GLU A 307 7.91 7.96 -6.71
C GLU A 307 8.77 6.76 -7.14
N THR A 308 8.16 5.77 -7.79
CA THR A 308 8.87 4.56 -8.23
C THR A 308 9.61 3.86 -7.07
N CYS A 309 8.96 3.78 -5.91
CA CYS A 309 9.49 3.12 -4.72
C CYS A 309 8.97 1.69 -4.55
N VAL A 310 9.81 0.80 -4.04
CA VAL A 310 9.52 -0.64 -3.92
C VAL A 310 9.69 -1.10 -2.46
N PHE A 311 8.67 -1.74 -1.90
CA PHE A 311 8.62 -2.20 -0.51
C PHE A 311 8.33 -3.71 -0.48
N ILE A 312 9.32 -4.52 -0.11
CA ILE A 312 9.25 -5.99 -0.12
C ILE A 312 9.49 -6.56 1.27
N ASN A 313 8.62 -7.47 1.72
CA ASN A 313 8.80 -8.26 2.96
C ASN A 313 9.03 -7.43 4.24
N ASN A 314 8.67 -6.14 4.27
CA ASN A 314 8.84 -5.34 5.48
C ASN A 314 7.80 -5.77 6.51
N SER A 315 8.18 -5.77 7.80
CA SER A 315 7.34 -6.32 8.85
C SER A 315 7.18 -5.40 10.08
N ALA A 316 5.95 -5.29 10.56
CA ALA A 316 5.60 -4.55 11.76
C ALA A 316 4.99 -5.47 12.82
N SER A 317 5.54 -5.46 14.03
CA SER A 317 4.93 -6.19 15.16
C SER A 317 3.65 -5.56 15.72
N ASN A 318 3.19 -4.43 15.15
CA ASN A 318 1.91 -3.81 15.42
C ASN A 318 1.21 -3.28 14.14
N HIS A 319 1.62 -2.14 13.58
CA HIS A 319 0.88 -1.47 12.49
C HIS A 319 1.78 -1.06 11.31
N GLY A 320 1.27 -1.16 10.08
CA GLY A 320 1.96 -0.67 8.88
C GLY A 320 3.21 -1.48 8.55
N GLY A 321 3.07 -2.63 7.91
CA GLY A 321 4.20 -3.54 7.68
C GLY A 321 5.34 -2.90 6.88
N ALA A 322 5.02 -2.08 5.88
CA ALA A 322 5.99 -1.19 5.23
C ALA A 322 5.95 0.22 5.84
N ILE A 323 4.79 0.88 5.77
CA ILE A 323 4.65 2.31 6.08
C ILE A 323 3.64 2.49 7.21
N TYR A 324 4.02 3.26 8.21
CA TYR A 324 3.13 3.73 9.25
C TYR A 324 3.12 5.26 9.29
N TYR A 325 1.91 5.80 9.33
CA TYR A 325 1.62 7.23 9.33
C TYR A 325 0.78 7.57 10.55
N SER A 326 1.20 8.58 11.33
CA SER A 326 0.49 8.96 12.53
C SER A 326 0.42 10.46 12.80
N ARG A 327 -0.80 10.89 13.16
CA ARG A 327 -1.22 12.22 13.61
C ARG A 327 -1.09 13.32 12.56
N ASN A 328 -2.23 13.79 12.05
CA ASN A 328 -2.34 15.09 11.36
C ASN A 328 -1.42 15.22 10.14
N ILE A 329 -1.49 14.26 9.22
CA ILE A 329 -0.77 14.31 7.95
C ILE A 329 -1.57 15.10 6.93
N GLU A 330 -0.92 16.01 6.19
CA GLU A 330 -1.64 16.92 5.29
C GLU A 330 -1.77 16.38 3.86
N ARG A 331 -0.79 15.60 3.37
CA ARG A 331 -0.87 14.89 2.08
C ARG A 331 0.31 13.93 1.86
N ASN A 332 0.05 12.62 1.75
CA ASN A 332 1.02 11.72 1.10
C ASN A 332 0.65 11.49 -0.37
N THR A 333 1.64 11.29 -1.22
CA THR A 333 1.42 10.87 -2.62
C THR A 333 2.35 9.72 -2.95
N LEU A 334 1.78 8.62 -3.42
CA LEU A 334 2.49 7.41 -3.85
C LEU A 334 2.18 7.22 -5.35
N ASN A 335 3.23 7.30 -6.16
CA ASN A 335 3.17 7.18 -7.62
C ASN A 335 4.07 6.03 -8.06
N ASN A 336 3.57 5.16 -8.94
CA ASN A 336 4.37 4.09 -9.55
C ASN A 336 5.04 3.16 -8.52
N CYS A 337 4.46 3.05 -7.31
CA CYS A 337 5.05 2.31 -6.20
C CYS A 337 4.58 0.85 -6.16
N VAL A 338 5.37 -0.03 -5.56
CA VAL A 338 5.05 -1.47 -5.45
C VAL A 338 5.24 -1.96 -4.02
N PHE A 339 4.23 -2.62 -3.45
CA PHE A 339 4.23 -3.21 -2.11
C PHE A 339 4.01 -4.73 -2.20
N VAL A 340 5.04 -5.52 -1.94
CA VAL A 340 5.00 -7.00 -2.03
C VAL A 340 5.22 -7.63 -0.66
N ASN A 341 4.31 -8.52 -0.24
CA ASN A 341 4.46 -9.39 0.93
C ASN A 341 4.81 -8.68 2.26
N ASN A 342 4.42 -7.41 2.41
CA ASN A 342 4.62 -6.69 3.67
C ASN A 342 3.59 -7.17 4.70
N SER A 343 3.96 -7.23 5.98
CA SER A 343 3.14 -7.84 7.02
C SER A 343 3.02 -7.02 8.31
N ALA A 344 1.82 -6.97 8.88
CA ALA A 344 1.56 -6.30 10.16
C ALA A 344 0.78 -7.20 11.12
N LYS A 345 1.26 -7.33 12.37
CA LYS A 345 0.61 -8.19 13.38
C LYS A 345 -0.74 -7.67 13.90
N ALA A 346 -1.15 -6.45 13.56
CA ALA A 346 -2.50 -5.95 13.80
C ALA A 346 -3.15 -5.40 12.52
N ASN A 347 -2.79 -4.20 12.04
CA ASN A 347 -3.53 -3.53 10.95
C ASN A 347 -2.60 -2.96 9.88
N GLY A 348 -3.05 -2.96 8.61
CA GLY A 348 -2.32 -2.36 7.50
C GLY A 348 -1.06 -3.14 7.14
N GLY A 349 -1.20 -4.26 6.42
CA GLY A 349 -0.06 -5.13 6.11
C GLY A 349 1.02 -4.44 5.29
N ALA A 350 0.65 -3.55 4.37
CA ALA A 350 1.57 -2.59 3.74
C ALA A 350 1.55 -1.23 4.47
N ILE A 351 0.40 -0.58 4.54
CA ILE A 351 0.26 0.82 4.96
C ILE A 351 -0.79 0.95 6.09
N TYR A 352 -0.44 1.69 7.13
CA TYR A 352 -1.38 2.10 8.18
C TYR A 352 -1.37 3.62 8.33
N SER A 353 -2.55 4.25 8.16
CA SER A 353 -2.74 5.70 8.29
C SER A 353 -3.62 6.03 9.50
N TYR A 354 -3.20 6.98 10.35
CA TYR A 354 -3.91 7.30 11.59
C TYR A 354 -4.06 8.79 11.91
N ARG A 355 -5.34 9.18 12.05
CA ARG A 355 -5.91 10.50 12.41
C ARG A 355 -5.51 11.63 11.47
N ASN A 356 -6.52 12.31 10.91
CA ASN A 356 -6.38 13.57 10.17
C ASN A 356 -5.33 13.42 9.06
N SER A 357 -5.42 12.34 8.26
CA SER A 357 -4.52 12.06 7.13
C SER A 357 -5.14 12.59 5.84
N ASN A 358 -5.17 13.90 5.70
CA ASN A 358 -5.84 14.55 4.58
C ASN A 358 -5.18 14.14 3.25
N TYR A 359 -6.01 13.86 2.24
CA TYR A 359 -5.60 13.66 0.85
C TYR A 359 -4.46 12.65 0.57
N ASN A 360 -4.49 11.44 1.14
CA ASN A 360 -3.65 10.36 0.61
C ASN A 360 -4.00 10.08 -0.86
N LYS A 361 -2.99 10.06 -1.74
CA LYS A 361 -3.14 9.75 -3.16
C LYS A 361 -2.27 8.57 -3.57
N TYR A 362 -2.89 7.57 -4.16
CA TYR A 362 -2.24 6.39 -4.73
C TYR A 362 -2.49 6.41 -6.24
N ASN A 363 -1.44 6.55 -7.04
CA ASN A 363 -1.51 6.58 -8.50
C ASN A 363 -0.63 5.47 -9.06
N ASN A 364 -1.17 4.64 -9.96
CA ASN A 364 -0.43 3.55 -10.61
C ASN A 364 0.39 2.69 -9.60
N THR A 365 -0.20 2.40 -8.43
CA THR A 365 0.48 1.74 -7.32
C THR A 365 -0.06 0.33 -7.13
N VAL A 366 0.83 -0.63 -6.91
CA VAL A 366 0.52 -2.06 -6.90
C VAL A 366 0.79 -2.67 -5.52
N PHE A 367 -0.15 -3.48 -5.02
CA PHE A 367 -0.10 -4.14 -3.72
C PHE A 367 -0.35 -5.65 -3.90
N ILE A 368 0.68 -6.47 -3.66
CA ILE A 368 0.65 -7.92 -3.86
C ILE A 368 0.96 -8.64 -2.55
N GLY A 369 0.08 -9.56 -2.13
CA GLY A 369 0.39 -10.51 -1.05
C GLY A 369 0.59 -9.89 0.33
N ASN A 370 0.14 -8.65 0.57
CA ASN A 370 0.33 -8.00 1.86
C ASN A 370 -0.68 -8.54 2.88
N VAL A 371 -0.25 -8.71 4.13
CA VAL A 371 -1.04 -9.42 5.17
C VAL A 371 -1.13 -8.63 6.47
N ALA A 372 -2.35 -8.46 6.98
CA ALA A 372 -2.62 -7.97 8.32
C ALA A 372 -3.32 -9.06 9.14
N THR A 373 -2.97 -9.20 10.43
CA THR A 373 -3.72 -10.14 11.29
C THR A 373 -5.18 -9.71 11.43
N ASN A 374 -5.45 -8.41 11.61
CA ASN A 374 -6.79 -7.91 11.94
C ASN A 374 -7.45 -7.30 10.71
N ASN A 375 -7.15 -6.04 10.37
CA ASN A 375 -7.85 -5.28 9.33
C ASN A 375 -6.91 -4.70 8.28
N GLY A 376 -7.39 -4.58 7.04
CA GLY A 376 -6.68 -3.92 5.95
C GLY A 376 -5.42 -4.68 5.54
N GLY A 377 -5.56 -5.79 4.83
CA GLY A 377 -4.44 -6.66 4.47
C GLY A 377 -3.33 -5.92 3.73
N ALA A 378 -3.67 -4.98 2.85
CA ALA A 378 -2.73 -3.97 2.34
C ALA A 378 -2.80 -2.66 3.13
N ILE A 379 -3.97 -2.03 3.19
CA ILE A 379 -4.12 -0.65 3.67
C ILE A 379 -5.17 -0.58 4.78
N TYR A 380 -4.81 0.06 5.90
CA TYR A 380 -5.76 0.41 6.96
C TYR A 380 -5.72 1.91 7.22
N ASN A 381 -6.83 2.61 6.98
CA ASN A 381 -6.96 4.05 7.17
C ASN A 381 -7.93 4.34 8.32
N ARG A 382 -7.49 5.14 9.32
CA ARG A 382 -8.25 5.34 10.57
C ARG A 382 -8.36 6.79 11.02
N GLY A 383 -9.58 7.22 11.32
CA GLY A 383 -9.93 8.55 11.82
C GLY A 383 -10.24 9.55 10.70
N TYR A 384 -10.68 10.76 11.06
CA TYR A 384 -11.09 11.77 10.08
C TYR A 384 -10.03 11.99 9.01
N SER A 385 -10.47 12.11 7.75
CA SER A 385 -9.65 12.59 6.66
C SER A 385 -10.52 13.29 5.62
N ASP A 386 -9.90 14.15 4.83
CA ASP A 386 -10.49 14.62 3.58
C ASP A 386 -10.53 13.49 2.52
N SER A 387 -10.61 13.81 1.21
CA SER A 387 -10.79 12.79 0.18
C SER A 387 -9.53 11.98 -0.12
N GLU A 388 -9.60 10.65 0.01
CA GLU A 388 -8.58 9.73 -0.49
C GLU A 388 -8.83 9.34 -1.95
N THR A 389 -7.78 9.17 -2.76
CA THR A 389 -7.90 8.80 -4.17
C THR A 389 -6.99 7.64 -4.54
N TYR A 390 -7.57 6.62 -5.17
CA TYR A 390 -6.90 5.46 -5.75
C TYR A 390 -7.12 5.50 -7.27
N ASN A 391 -6.09 5.87 -8.03
CA ASN A 391 -6.13 5.91 -9.50
C ASN A 391 -5.23 4.81 -10.07
N LYS A 392 -5.75 3.97 -10.96
CA LYS A 392 -4.98 2.91 -11.66
C LYS A 392 -4.21 1.97 -10.73
N CYS A 393 -4.76 1.73 -9.54
CA CYS A 393 -4.14 0.89 -8.53
C CYS A 393 -4.54 -0.58 -8.71
N VAL A 394 -3.65 -1.49 -8.32
CA VAL A 394 -3.86 -2.93 -8.47
C VAL A 394 -3.58 -3.63 -7.14
N PHE A 395 -4.53 -4.43 -6.67
CA PHE A 395 -4.52 -5.10 -5.38
C PHE A 395 -4.74 -6.60 -5.57
N ILE A 396 -3.69 -7.41 -5.40
CA ILE A 396 -3.67 -8.86 -5.68
C ILE A 396 -3.32 -9.64 -4.41
N ASN A 397 -4.11 -10.67 -4.06
CA ASN A 397 -3.81 -11.63 -2.99
C ASN A 397 -3.56 -11.01 -1.59
N ASN A 398 -4.09 -9.81 -1.29
CA ASN A 398 -3.91 -9.19 0.03
C ASN A 398 -4.93 -9.79 1.03
N SER A 399 -4.54 -9.97 2.30
CA SER A 399 -5.37 -10.70 3.27
C SER A 399 -5.44 -10.08 4.67
N ALA A 400 -6.66 -10.07 5.22
CA ALA A 400 -6.97 -9.74 6.61
C ALA A 400 -7.40 -11.02 7.37
N LEU A 401 -6.54 -11.53 8.24
CA LEU A 401 -6.64 -12.92 8.75
C LEU A 401 -7.70 -13.17 9.84
N SER A 402 -8.28 -12.14 10.46
CA SER A 402 -9.23 -12.31 11.58
C SER A 402 -10.36 -11.28 11.66
N VAL A 403 -10.27 -10.16 10.91
CA VAL A 403 -11.29 -9.09 10.90
C VAL A 403 -11.50 -8.62 9.44
N ASP A 404 -11.72 -7.33 9.19
CA ASP A 404 -12.42 -6.85 7.99
C ASP A 404 -11.49 -6.12 7.00
N GLY A 405 -11.89 -6.08 5.72
CA GLY A 405 -11.18 -5.36 4.66
C GLY A 405 -9.94 -6.13 4.22
N GLY A 406 -10.15 -7.20 3.44
CA GLY A 406 -9.09 -8.14 3.07
C GLY A 406 -7.93 -7.47 2.35
N CYS A 407 -8.21 -6.43 1.57
CA CYS A 407 -7.19 -5.52 1.08
C CYS A 407 -7.21 -4.15 1.79
N ILE A 408 -8.33 -3.44 1.73
CA ILE A 408 -8.47 -2.08 2.27
C ILE A 408 -9.51 -2.09 3.38
N ASN A 409 -9.18 -1.51 4.52
CA ASN A 409 -10.16 -1.18 5.55
C ASN A 409 -10.11 0.33 5.84
N VAL A 410 -11.27 0.96 5.72
CA VAL A 410 -11.50 2.37 6.00
C VAL A 410 -12.30 2.44 7.29
N TYR A 411 -11.69 2.92 8.37
CA TYR A 411 -12.33 3.13 9.69
C TYR A 411 -12.36 4.63 10.01
N ALA A 412 -13.21 5.38 9.32
CA ALA A 412 -13.07 6.83 9.25
C ALA A 412 -14.33 7.59 8.82
N ASN A 413 -14.67 8.62 9.60
CA ASN A 413 -15.56 9.71 9.19
C ASN A 413 -14.87 10.58 8.10
N LEU A 414 -14.86 10.08 6.87
CA LEU A 414 -14.20 10.67 5.72
C LEU A 414 -15.04 11.73 5.02
N ALA A 415 -14.37 12.74 4.45
CA ALA A 415 -15.00 13.59 3.44
C ALA A 415 -15.35 12.81 2.16
N GLY A 416 -14.59 11.75 1.83
CA GLY A 416 -14.98 10.71 0.87
C GLY A 416 -13.80 9.86 0.38
N VAL A 417 -14.08 8.84 -0.45
CA VAL A 417 -13.04 8.02 -1.15
C VAL A 417 -13.41 7.89 -2.62
N VAL A 418 -12.41 7.95 -3.51
CA VAL A 418 -12.59 7.71 -4.94
C VAL A 418 -11.64 6.61 -5.42
N PHE A 419 -12.20 5.58 -6.05
CA PHE A 419 -11.52 4.54 -6.80
C PHE A 419 -11.80 4.74 -8.29
N ASP A 420 -10.74 4.94 -9.07
CA ASP A 420 -10.79 5.22 -10.50
C ASP A 420 -9.82 4.29 -11.24
N ASN A 421 -10.34 3.45 -12.13
CA ASN A 421 -9.56 2.44 -12.87
C ASN A 421 -8.82 1.45 -11.94
N VAL A 422 -9.45 0.99 -10.85
CA VAL A 422 -8.81 0.14 -9.83
C VAL A 422 -9.16 -1.34 -10.01
N LEU A 423 -8.24 -2.23 -9.70
CA LEU A 423 -8.40 -3.68 -9.82
C LEU A 423 -8.11 -4.40 -8.50
N PHE A 424 -9.08 -5.17 -8.01
CA PHE A 424 -9.01 -5.99 -6.80
C PHE A 424 -9.18 -7.46 -7.16
N ILE A 425 -8.09 -8.24 -7.11
CA ILE A 425 -8.05 -9.67 -7.45
C ILE A 425 -7.69 -10.50 -6.21
N ASN A 426 -8.45 -11.57 -5.93
CA ASN A 426 -8.11 -12.60 -4.94
C ASN A 426 -7.84 -12.08 -3.51
N ASN A 427 -8.39 -10.94 -3.12
CA ASN A 427 -8.20 -10.42 -1.76
C ASN A 427 -9.18 -11.10 -0.79
N SER A 428 -8.75 -11.35 0.45
CA SER A 428 -9.52 -12.18 1.39
C SER A 428 -9.60 -11.61 2.81
N ALA A 429 -10.81 -11.62 3.38
CA ALA A 429 -11.07 -11.24 4.77
C ALA A 429 -11.69 -12.41 5.54
N ALA A 430 -11.26 -12.66 6.77
CA ALA A 430 -11.98 -13.58 7.67
C ALA A 430 -13.28 -12.96 8.23
N GLY A 431 -13.37 -11.62 8.21
CA GLY A 431 -14.59 -10.87 8.51
C GLY A 431 -15.32 -10.43 7.23
N ASN A 432 -15.69 -9.16 7.19
CA ASN A 432 -16.43 -8.55 6.09
C ASN A 432 -15.50 -7.86 5.08
N GLY A 433 -15.97 -7.66 3.85
CA GLY A 433 -15.28 -6.84 2.85
C GLY A 433 -14.01 -7.51 2.32
N GLY A 434 -14.15 -8.59 1.54
CA GLY A 434 -13.02 -9.39 1.06
C GLY A 434 -11.99 -8.59 0.26
N ALA A 435 -12.44 -7.59 -0.52
CA ALA A 435 -11.55 -6.54 -1.02
C ALA A 435 -11.54 -5.32 -0.10
N ILE A 436 -12.70 -4.72 0.17
CA ILE A 436 -12.80 -3.46 0.91
C ILE A 436 -13.89 -3.55 1.98
N ASN A 437 -13.57 -3.12 3.19
CA ASN A 437 -14.55 -2.79 4.22
C ASN A 437 -14.49 -1.29 4.53
N VAL A 438 -15.65 -0.64 4.53
CA VAL A 438 -15.84 0.74 4.98
C VAL A 438 -16.70 0.70 6.23
N ASP A 439 -16.15 1.16 7.35
CA ASP A 439 -16.75 1.22 8.67
C ASP A 439 -16.60 2.67 9.18
N ASP A 440 -17.66 3.23 9.78
CA ASP A 440 -17.83 4.64 10.16
C ASP A 440 -18.29 5.58 9.02
N ASP A 441 -18.72 6.77 9.44
CA ASP A 441 -19.61 7.79 8.85
C ASP A 441 -19.15 8.48 7.52
N ALA A 442 -18.47 7.75 6.63
CA ALA A 442 -17.93 8.23 5.35
C ALA A 442 -19.01 8.89 4.47
N LYS A 443 -18.77 10.16 4.08
CA LYS A 443 -19.76 10.96 3.35
C LYS A 443 -20.07 10.45 1.95
N TYR A 444 -19.04 10.03 1.21
CA TYR A 444 -19.23 9.34 -0.07
C TYR A 444 -18.12 8.34 -0.38
N VAL A 445 -18.46 7.24 -1.04
CA VAL A 445 -17.50 6.32 -1.67
C VAL A 445 -17.87 6.15 -3.14
N ILE A 446 -16.92 6.45 -4.03
CA ILE A 446 -17.13 6.45 -5.48
C ILE A 446 -16.22 5.42 -6.14
N PHE A 447 -16.79 4.58 -7.00
CA PHE A 447 -16.08 3.62 -7.85
C PHE A 447 -16.38 3.95 -9.32
N PHE A 448 -15.34 4.14 -10.11
CA PHE A 448 -15.40 4.37 -11.54
C PHE A 448 -14.44 3.40 -12.25
N GLU A 449 -14.92 2.72 -13.31
CA GLU A 449 -14.14 1.78 -14.13
C GLU A 449 -13.34 0.75 -13.29
N THR A 450 -13.92 0.28 -12.19
CA THR A 450 -13.27 -0.56 -11.18
C THR A 450 -13.70 -2.03 -11.29
N ALA A 451 -12.82 -2.98 -10.97
CA ALA A 451 -13.13 -4.41 -11.00
C ALA A 451 -12.74 -5.15 -9.72
N PHE A 452 -13.66 -5.99 -9.23
CA PHE A 452 -13.52 -6.90 -8.10
C PHE A 452 -13.66 -8.33 -8.62
N ILE A 453 -12.55 -9.07 -8.62
CA ILE A 453 -12.44 -10.42 -9.18
C ILE A 453 -12.02 -11.40 -8.08
N ASN A 454 -12.85 -12.42 -7.82
CA ASN A 454 -12.54 -13.55 -6.94
C ASN A 454 -12.09 -13.14 -5.51
N ASN A 455 -12.67 -12.07 -4.96
CA ASN A 455 -12.43 -11.66 -3.58
C ASN A 455 -13.37 -12.43 -2.62
N THR A 456 -12.90 -12.73 -1.41
CA THR A 456 -13.61 -13.62 -0.48
C THR A 456 -13.76 -13.05 0.93
N ALA A 457 -14.93 -13.22 1.55
CA ALA A 457 -15.22 -12.78 2.90
C ALA A 457 -15.82 -13.93 3.75
N GLY A 458 -15.21 -14.22 4.90
CA GLY A 458 -15.72 -15.19 5.88
C GLY A 458 -17.00 -14.75 6.62
N LYS A 459 -17.56 -13.59 6.25
CA LYS A 459 -18.87 -13.08 6.68
C LYS A 459 -19.61 -12.46 5.50
N ASN A 460 -19.62 -11.13 5.41
CA ASN A 460 -20.42 -10.40 4.44
C ASN A 460 -19.57 -9.55 3.48
N GLY A 461 -20.07 -9.22 2.30
CA GLY A 461 -19.38 -8.32 1.39
C GLY A 461 -18.15 -8.96 0.76
N GLY A 462 -18.34 -9.99 -0.07
CA GLY A 462 -17.24 -10.77 -0.65
C GLY A 462 -16.24 -9.91 -1.43
N ALA A 463 -16.73 -8.86 -2.12
CA ALA A 463 -15.91 -7.74 -2.54
C ALA A 463 -16.00 -6.56 -1.57
N LEU A 464 -17.21 -6.00 -1.38
CA LEU A 464 -17.43 -4.74 -0.66
C LEU A 464 -18.37 -4.90 0.54
N SER A 465 -17.97 -4.33 1.68
CA SER A 465 -18.80 -4.19 2.88
C SER A 465 -18.86 -2.73 3.33
N PHE A 466 -20.05 -2.25 3.67
CA PHE A 466 -20.31 -0.91 4.21
C PHE A 466 -21.09 -1.00 5.54
N ASP A 467 -20.48 -0.58 6.65
CA ASP A 467 -21.16 -0.30 7.92
C ASP A 467 -21.15 1.21 8.18
N ASN A 468 -22.31 1.83 7.99
CA ASN A 468 -22.59 3.24 8.28
C ASN A 468 -21.89 4.27 7.35
N SER A 469 -21.80 3.98 6.05
CA SER A 469 -21.58 5.04 5.04
C SER A 469 -22.80 5.97 4.89
N LYS A 470 -22.71 7.02 4.07
CA LYS A 470 -23.84 7.94 3.77
C LYS A 470 -24.32 7.92 2.31
N SER A 471 -23.41 7.74 1.35
CA SER A 471 -23.78 7.65 -0.07
C SER A 471 -22.69 6.91 -0.84
N ASN A 472 -23.06 5.93 -1.66
CA ASN A 472 -22.10 5.22 -2.50
C ASN A 472 -22.51 5.29 -3.96
N MET A 473 -21.54 5.51 -4.84
CA MET A 473 -21.75 5.53 -6.29
C MET A 473 -20.82 4.54 -6.97
N LEU A 474 -21.41 3.57 -7.66
CA LEU A 474 -20.71 2.57 -8.44
C LEU A 474 -21.09 2.77 -9.90
N GLU A 475 -20.12 3.19 -10.71
CA GLU A 475 -20.28 3.40 -12.15
C GLU A 475 -19.31 2.51 -12.91
N ASN A 476 -19.80 1.80 -13.95
CA ASN A 476 -18.97 0.94 -14.81
C ASN A 476 -18.10 -0.05 -14.01
N THR A 477 -18.66 -0.61 -12.92
CA THR A 477 -17.94 -1.46 -11.97
C THR A 477 -18.27 -2.94 -12.19
N PHE A 478 -17.26 -3.80 -12.12
CA PHE A 478 -17.38 -5.26 -12.34
C PHE A 478 -17.18 -6.04 -11.05
N PHE A 479 -18.08 -6.98 -10.76
CA PHE A 479 -18.02 -7.95 -9.68
C PHE A 479 -18.06 -9.35 -10.29
N LEU A 480 -16.91 -10.00 -10.38
CA LEU A 480 -16.75 -11.33 -10.97
C LEU A 480 -16.30 -12.33 -9.89
N GLN A 481 -17.02 -13.44 -9.72
CA GLN A 481 -16.61 -14.58 -8.88
C GLN A 481 -16.35 -14.27 -7.39
N ASN A 482 -16.85 -13.15 -6.85
CA ASN A 482 -16.65 -12.82 -5.44
C ASN A 482 -17.55 -13.69 -4.55
N GLN A 483 -17.10 -14.00 -3.33
CA GLN A 483 -17.75 -14.97 -2.44
C GLN A 483 -17.87 -14.44 -1.01
N ALA A 484 -19.01 -14.70 -0.37
CA ALA A 484 -19.23 -14.39 1.05
C ALA A 484 -19.93 -15.55 1.76
N ASP A 485 -19.45 -15.94 2.94
CA ASP A 485 -20.04 -17.06 3.71
C ASP A 485 -21.46 -16.75 4.25
N ILE A 486 -21.85 -15.48 4.34
CA ILE A 486 -23.15 -15.03 4.87
C ILE A 486 -23.91 -14.22 3.80
N ASP A 487 -23.82 -12.89 3.76
CA ASP A 487 -24.64 -12.03 2.89
C ASP A 487 -23.78 -11.09 2.03
N GLY A 488 -24.25 -10.74 0.84
CA GLY A 488 -23.61 -9.78 -0.05
C GLY A 488 -22.31 -10.30 -0.69
N SER A 489 -22.36 -11.36 -1.50
CA SER A 489 -21.16 -11.90 -2.18
C SER A 489 -20.42 -10.87 -3.03
N ALA A 490 -21.13 -9.92 -3.63
CA ALA A 490 -20.54 -8.73 -4.22
C ALA A 490 -20.55 -7.55 -3.24
N ILE A 491 -21.72 -7.18 -2.71
CA ILE A 491 -21.91 -5.97 -1.90
C ILE A 491 -22.78 -6.30 -0.68
N HIS A 492 -22.29 -5.96 0.51
CA HIS A 492 -23.09 -5.90 1.74
C HIS A 492 -23.15 -4.46 2.28
N ILE A 493 -24.35 -4.04 2.67
CA ILE A 493 -24.60 -2.77 3.36
C ILE A 493 -25.40 -3.10 4.62
N SER A 494 -24.80 -2.90 5.80
CA SER A 494 -25.46 -3.20 7.10
C SER A 494 -26.33 -2.04 7.58
N LYS A 495 -25.90 -0.79 7.30
CA LYS A 495 -26.55 0.49 7.61
C LYS A 495 -26.00 1.55 6.65
N ASN A 496 -26.87 2.35 6.04
CA ASN A 496 -26.49 3.53 5.26
C ASN A 496 -27.62 4.57 5.31
N MET A 497 -27.29 5.84 5.11
CA MET A 497 -28.18 6.99 5.26
C MET A 497 -28.06 7.97 4.08
N LEU A 498 -28.93 7.73 3.08
CA LEU A 498 -29.35 8.61 1.97
C LEU A 498 -28.45 8.66 0.70
N GLU A 499 -28.84 7.77 -0.23
CA GLU A 499 -28.51 7.65 -1.68
C GLU A 499 -27.34 6.73 -2.07
N ASP A 500 -27.68 5.52 -2.50
CA ASP A 500 -26.79 4.60 -3.20
C ASP A 500 -27.17 4.48 -4.69
N LYS A 501 -26.17 4.48 -5.58
CA LYS A 501 -26.36 4.39 -7.05
C LYS A 501 -25.43 3.33 -7.62
N VAL A 502 -26.01 2.33 -8.28
CA VAL A 502 -25.29 1.27 -8.99
C VAL A 502 -25.68 1.36 -10.46
N ILE A 503 -24.79 1.91 -11.28
CA ILE A 503 -25.05 2.28 -12.68
C ILE A 503 -24.06 1.56 -13.59
N GLN A 504 -24.55 0.99 -14.70
CA GLN A 504 -23.74 0.33 -15.73
C GLN A 504 -22.79 -0.74 -15.17
N SER A 505 -23.17 -1.39 -14.07
CA SER A 505 -22.32 -2.31 -13.32
C SER A 505 -22.73 -3.78 -13.55
N TYR A 506 -21.77 -4.69 -13.39
CA TYR A 506 -21.88 -6.09 -13.79
C TYR A 506 -21.59 -7.02 -12.61
N PHE A 507 -22.49 -7.97 -12.35
CA PHE A 507 -22.41 -8.93 -11.26
C PHE A 507 -22.47 -10.34 -11.87
N ILE A 508 -21.34 -11.01 -11.97
CA ILE A 508 -21.18 -12.26 -12.73
C ILE A 508 -20.59 -13.36 -11.84
N ASN A 509 -21.26 -14.51 -11.74
CA ASN A 509 -20.81 -15.70 -10.99
C ASN A 509 -20.47 -15.45 -9.50
N ASN A 510 -21.06 -14.45 -8.82
CA ASN A 510 -20.81 -14.20 -7.40
C ASN A 510 -21.68 -15.14 -6.54
N SER A 511 -21.18 -15.60 -5.39
CA SER A 511 -21.83 -16.65 -4.57
C SER A 511 -21.87 -16.33 -3.07
N ALA A 512 -23.03 -16.44 -2.44
CA ALA A 512 -23.19 -16.43 -0.98
C ALA A 512 -24.27 -17.40 -0.53
N ASP A 513 -24.29 -17.76 0.76
CA ASP A 513 -25.45 -18.47 1.36
C ASP A 513 -26.69 -17.55 1.38
N GLY A 514 -26.48 -16.26 1.62
CA GLY A 514 -27.43 -15.16 1.56
C GLY A 514 -27.49 -14.49 0.19
N ALA A 515 -27.58 -13.16 0.12
CA ALA A 515 -27.75 -12.46 -1.15
C ALA A 515 -26.43 -12.09 -1.87
N VAL A 516 -26.52 -11.74 -3.15
CA VAL A 516 -25.38 -11.22 -3.94
C VAL A 516 -25.14 -9.74 -3.66
N ILE A 517 -26.22 -8.97 -3.63
CA ILE A 517 -26.30 -7.64 -3.05
C ILE A 517 -27.24 -7.73 -1.86
N ASP A 518 -26.72 -7.53 -0.65
CA ASP A 518 -27.50 -7.45 0.58
C ASP A 518 -27.48 -6.03 1.15
N VAL A 519 -28.68 -5.50 1.41
CA VAL A 519 -28.86 -4.10 1.82
C VAL A 519 -29.81 -4.04 3.01
N ASN A 520 -29.32 -3.47 4.11
CA ASN A 520 -30.06 -3.31 5.35
C ASN A 520 -30.10 -1.84 5.75
N GLY A 521 -31.31 -1.29 5.92
CA GLY A 521 -31.54 0.06 6.41
C GLY A 521 -32.13 1.05 5.40
N THR A 522 -32.24 2.30 5.86
CA THR A 522 -33.02 3.41 5.29
C THR A 522 -32.38 3.99 4.01
N ILE A 523 -32.47 3.27 2.91
CA ILE A 523 -31.71 3.59 1.69
C ILE A 523 -32.65 3.94 0.53
N ASN A 524 -32.28 5.00 -0.20
CA ASN A 524 -32.77 5.27 -1.54
C ASN A 524 -31.75 4.65 -2.51
N SER A 525 -32.13 3.57 -3.20
CA SER A 525 -31.24 2.92 -4.17
C SER A 525 -31.74 3.11 -5.61
N ASN A 526 -30.83 3.33 -6.55
CA ASN A 526 -31.08 3.10 -7.97
C ASN A 526 -30.12 2.03 -8.51
N PHE A 527 -30.67 0.92 -9.03
CA PHE A 527 -29.91 -0.16 -9.66
C PHE A 527 -30.21 -0.22 -11.16
N GLU A 528 -29.20 0.04 -11.97
CA GLU A 528 -29.16 -0.10 -13.43
C GLU A 528 -27.97 -1.02 -13.80
N ALA A 529 -28.15 -2.33 -13.64
CA ALA A 529 -27.06 -3.30 -13.61
C ALA A 529 -27.40 -4.66 -14.25
N ILE A 530 -26.36 -5.43 -14.60
CA ILE A 530 -26.47 -6.75 -15.22
C ILE A 530 -26.00 -7.82 -14.24
N PHE A 531 -26.83 -8.84 -14.02
CA PHE A 531 -26.64 -9.94 -13.06
C PHE A 531 -26.68 -11.28 -13.79
N VAL A 532 -25.53 -11.96 -13.91
CA VAL A 532 -25.39 -13.22 -14.65
C VAL A 532 -24.90 -14.36 -13.75
N ASN A 533 -25.62 -15.47 -13.72
CA ASN A 533 -25.20 -16.73 -13.10
C ASN A 533 -24.77 -16.61 -11.62
N ASN A 534 -25.35 -15.67 -10.87
CA ASN A 534 -25.03 -15.55 -9.44
C ASN A 534 -25.84 -16.55 -8.61
N THR A 535 -25.31 -16.93 -7.45
CA THR A 535 -25.84 -17.99 -6.59
C THR A 535 -26.08 -17.52 -5.14
N GLY A 536 -27.19 -17.95 -4.54
CA GLY A 536 -27.47 -17.73 -3.11
C GLY A 536 -28.95 -17.71 -2.75
N ASN A 537 -29.32 -17.07 -1.64
CA ASN A 537 -30.72 -16.86 -1.27
C ASN A 537 -31.39 -15.78 -2.16
N ALA A 538 -30.66 -14.74 -2.58
CA ALA A 538 -31.20 -13.76 -3.52
C ALA A 538 -30.13 -13.09 -4.40
N VAL A 539 -30.52 -12.52 -5.55
CA VAL A 539 -29.60 -11.61 -6.27
C VAL A 539 -29.58 -10.25 -5.58
N ILE A 540 -30.75 -9.65 -5.36
CA ILE A 540 -30.87 -8.40 -4.60
C ILE A 540 -31.80 -8.62 -3.40
N LYS A 541 -31.32 -8.32 -2.20
CA LYS A 541 -32.06 -8.38 -0.92
C LYS A 541 -32.07 -7.01 -0.26
N LEU A 542 -33.25 -6.44 -0.09
CA LEU A 542 -33.47 -5.07 0.40
C LEU A 542 -34.33 -5.10 1.67
N ASN A 543 -33.74 -4.87 2.83
CA ASN A 543 -34.41 -4.91 4.14
C ASN A 543 -34.52 -3.50 4.74
N PHE A 544 -35.74 -3.10 5.11
CA PHE A 544 -36.04 -1.79 5.73
C PHE A 544 -35.68 -0.58 4.86
N ALA A 545 -35.69 -0.76 3.53
CA ALA A 545 -35.40 0.29 2.57
C ALA A 545 -36.49 1.39 2.52
N ASN A 546 -36.09 2.55 2.01
CA ASN A 546 -36.96 3.67 1.68
C ASN A 546 -37.42 3.56 0.21
N ASP A 547 -37.64 4.68 -0.47
CA ASP A 547 -37.98 4.73 -1.89
C ASP A 547 -36.88 4.07 -2.72
N THR A 548 -37.16 2.88 -3.26
CA THR A 548 -36.17 2.08 -3.99
C THR A 548 -36.58 1.86 -5.44
N ASN A 549 -35.63 2.01 -6.36
CA ASN A 549 -35.80 1.73 -7.78
C ASN A 549 -34.80 0.66 -8.25
N VAL A 550 -35.31 -0.48 -8.74
CA VAL A 550 -34.54 -1.44 -9.53
C VAL A 550 -35.04 -1.32 -10.96
N SER A 551 -34.23 -0.79 -11.88
CA SER A 551 -34.71 -0.51 -13.23
C SER A 551 -33.67 -0.67 -14.32
N ASN A 552 -34.13 -1.01 -15.53
CA ASN A 552 -33.25 -1.25 -16.68
C ASN A 552 -32.21 -2.37 -16.42
N GLY A 553 -32.46 -3.23 -15.43
CA GLY A 553 -31.59 -4.34 -15.06
C GLY A 553 -31.80 -5.59 -15.91
N ILE A 554 -30.77 -6.42 -16.02
CA ILE A 554 -30.83 -7.72 -16.72
C ILE A 554 -30.42 -8.80 -15.73
N PHE A 555 -31.30 -9.75 -15.44
CA PHE A 555 -31.09 -10.88 -14.54
C PHE A 555 -31.14 -12.18 -15.36
N LEU A 556 -29.96 -12.76 -15.65
CA LEU A 556 -29.79 -13.91 -16.52
C LEU A 556 -29.18 -15.11 -15.77
N GLY A 557 -29.86 -16.26 -15.76
CA GLY A 557 -29.27 -17.52 -15.31
C GLY A 557 -28.94 -17.62 -13.82
N ASN A 558 -29.47 -16.73 -12.97
CA ASN A 558 -29.17 -16.72 -11.54
C ASN A 558 -29.90 -17.87 -10.83
N ILE A 559 -29.22 -18.58 -9.92
CA ILE A 559 -29.76 -19.75 -9.21
C ILE A 559 -29.96 -19.34 -7.75
N VAL A 560 -31.19 -18.97 -7.39
CA VAL A 560 -31.46 -18.25 -6.14
C VAL A 560 -32.78 -18.63 -5.46
N GLY A 561 -32.92 -18.30 -4.17
CA GLY A 561 -34.21 -18.31 -3.49
C GLY A 561 -35.19 -17.30 -4.09
N SER A 562 -34.75 -16.06 -4.32
CA SER A 562 -35.55 -15.03 -5.01
C SER A 562 -34.68 -14.12 -5.87
N THR A 563 -35.07 -13.78 -7.10
CA THR A 563 -34.23 -12.87 -7.91
C THR A 563 -34.16 -11.49 -7.25
N ILE A 564 -35.30 -10.93 -6.85
CA ILE A 564 -35.38 -9.72 -6.05
C ILE A 564 -36.27 -9.97 -4.82
N ALA A 565 -35.71 -9.77 -3.62
CA ALA A 565 -36.41 -9.89 -2.34
C ALA A 565 -36.44 -8.52 -1.62
N ILE A 566 -37.65 -8.01 -1.36
CA ILE A 566 -37.85 -6.67 -0.80
C ILE A 566 -38.75 -6.71 0.44
N ASN A 567 -38.19 -6.26 1.56
CA ASN A 567 -38.87 -6.05 2.82
C ASN A 567 -38.87 -4.54 3.14
N SER A 568 -39.57 -3.76 2.30
CA SER A 568 -39.62 -2.29 2.36
C SER A 568 -40.75 -1.78 3.24
N ALA A 569 -40.57 -0.58 3.80
CA ALA A 569 -41.63 0.15 4.50
C ALA A 569 -42.37 1.16 3.60
N ASN A 570 -41.75 1.57 2.48
CA ASN A 570 -42.12 2.73 1.65
C ASN A 570 -42.22 2.34 0.16
N ASN A 571 -42.39 3.32 -0.73
CA ASN A 571 -42.68 3.06 -2.15
C ASN A 571 -41.54 2.29 -2.81
N THR A 572 -41.85 1.23 -3.55
CA THR A 572 -40.82 0.49 -4.28
C THR A 572 -41.22 0.31 -5.73
N PHE A 573 -40.27 0.52 -6.63
CA PHE A 573 -40.40 0.36 -8.07
C PHE A 573 -39.39 -0.67 -8.55
N VAL A 574 -39.87 -1.70 -9.24
CA VAL A 574 -39.01 -2.68 -9.92
C VAL A 574 -39.44 -2.66 -11.37
N ASN A 575 -38.94 -1.72 -12.17
CA ASN A 575 -39.55 -1.39 -13.47
C ASN A 575 -38.57 -1.46 -14.65
N ASN A 576 -39.03 -1.91 -15.82
CA ASN A 576 -38.22 -2.04 -17.05
C ASN A 576 -37.04 -3.04 -16.94
N ASN A 577 -37.17 -4.11 -16.14
CA ASN A 577 -36.12 -5.12 -16.00
C ASN A 577 -36.38 -6.35 -16.89
N VAL A 578 -35.33 -7.12 -17.17
CA VAL A 578 -35.38 -8.36 -17.96
C VAL A 578 -34.92 -9.54 -17.12
N PHE A 579 -35.82 -10.48 -16.83
CA PHE A 579 -35.57 -11.71 -16.08
C PHE A 579 -35.58 -12.90 -17.05
N LEU A 580 -34.44 -13.58 -17.21
CA LEU A 580 -34.28 -14.68 -18.16
C LEU A 580 -33.57 -15.87 -17.51
N ASN A 581 -34.20 -17.03 -17.57
CA ASN A 581 -33.62 -18.32 -17.20
C ASN A 581 -33.13 -18.38 -15.73
N ASN A 582 -33.69 -17.57 -14.83
CA ASN A 582 -33.33 -17.63 -13.41
C ASN A 582 -34.00 -18.86 -12.78
N GLU A 583 -33.22 -19.67 -12.07
CA GLU A 583 -33.75 -20.74 -11.22
C GLU A 583 -34.13 -20.12 -9.87
N SER A 584 -35.26 -19.42 -9.84
CA SER A 584 -35.78 -18.74 -8.65
C SER A 584 -37.03 -19.44 -8.08
N LYS A 585 -37.25 -19.37 -6.75
CA LYS A 585 -38.58 -19.70 -6.18
C LYS A 585 -39.57 -18.57 -6.37
N TYR A 586 -39.08 -17.33 -6.48
CA TYR A 586 -39.84 -16.11 -6.79
C TYR A 586 -38.92 -15.17 -7.59
N GLU A 587 -39.37 -14.63 -8.72
CA GLU A 587 -38.61 -13.58 -9.42
C GLU A 587 -38.65 -12.28 -8.61
N ILE A 588 -39.82 -11.95 -8.05
CA ILE A 588 -40.03 -10.78 -7.19
C ILE A 588 -40.82 -11.21 -5.95
N MET A 589 -40.30 -10.89 -4.77
CA MET A 589 -40.98 -11.09 -3.49
C MET A 589 -41.03 -9.77 -2.72
N ALA A 590 -42.21 -9.29 -2.33
CA ALA A 590 -42.39 -8.03 -1.59
C ALA A 590 -43.24 -8.17 -0.32
N GLY A 591 -42.75 -7.61 0.79
CA GLY A 591 -43.49 -7.60 2.07
C GLY A 591 -44.63 -6.57 2.16
N LYS A 592 -44.60 -5.52 1.32
CA LYS A 592 -45.55 -4.40 1.32
C LYS A 592 -45.48 -3.61 -0.01
N GLY A 593 -46.63 -3.11 -0.45
CA GLY A 593 -46.93 -2.29 -1.65
C GLY A 593 -45.74 -1.88 -2.52
N LEU A 594 -45.54 -2.64 -3.59
CA LEU A 594 -44.52 -2.44 -4.62
C LEU A 594 -45.16 -2.37 -6.01
N ASN A 595 -44.67 -1.51 -6.89
CA ASN A 595 -45.02 -1.47 -8.32
C ASN A 595 -43.94 -2.20 -9.15
N ALA A 596 -44.36 -3.12 -10.01
CA ALA A 596 -43.49 -3.98 -10.82
C ALA A 596 -43.84 -3.94 -12.32
N ASP A 597 -44.01 -2.73 -12.87
CA ASP A 597 -44.44 -2.55 -14.25
C ASP A 597 -43.28 -2.58 -15.27
N TYR A 598 -43.62 -2.89 -16.51
CA TYR A 598 -42.75 -2.93 -17.69
C TYR A 598 -41.61 -3.97 -17.63
N ASN A 599 -41.68 -4.95 -16.73
CA ASN A 599 -40.72 -6.06 -16.68
C ASN A 599 -41.00 -7.13 -17.74
N TRP A 600 -39.93 -7.83 -18.17
CA TRP A 600 -39.94 -9.00 -19.06
C TRP A 600 -39.50 -10.23 -18.28
N PHE A 601 -40.18 -11.36 -18.46
CA PHE A 601 -39.87 -12.62 -17.78
C PHE A 601 -39.83 -13.78 -18.79
N GLY A 602 -38.94 -14.76 -18.61
CA GLY A 602 -38.90 -15.94 -19.47
C GLY A 602 -37.83 -16.96 -19.07
N ASN A 603 -37.91 -18.17 -19.64
CA ASN A 603 -36.94 -19.26 -19.43
C ASN A 603 -36.15 -19.63 -20.69
N ASN A 604 -36.47 -18.99 -21.82
CA ASN A 604 -35.74 -18.97 -23.08
C ASN A 604 -36.43 -17.96 -24.04
N ALA A 605 -35.85 -17.77 -25.23
CA ALA A 605 -36.41 -16.90 -26.28
C ALA A 605 -37.69 -17.44 -26.98
N THR A 606 -38.40 -18.41 -26.39
CA THR A 606 -39.66 -18.99 -26.89
C THR A 606 -40.77 -19.16 -25.84
N ASN A 607 -40.52 -18.81 -24.57
CA ASN A 607 -41.51 -18.86 -23.48
C ASN A 607 -41.45 -17.61 -22.57
N TYR A 608 -41.09 -16.48 -23.16
CA TYR A 608 -41.05 -15.12 -22.58
C TYR A 608 -42.44 -14.55 -22.22
N ASP A 609 -43.47 -15.39 -22.32
CA ASP A 609 -44.89 -15.11 -22.06
C ASP A 609 -45.44 -15.92 -20.88
N THR A 610 -44.58 -16.69 -20.22
CA THR A 610 -44.93 -17.41 -18.99
C THR A 610 -45.19 -16.41 -17.86
N GLN A 611 -46.27 -16.60 -17.09
CA GLN A 611 -46.59 -15.75 -15.94
C GLN A 611 -45.40 -15.72 -14.95
N PRO A 612 -44.96 -14.54 -14.48
CA PRO A 612 -43.87 -14.46 -13.52
C PRO A 612 -44.29 -15.06 -12.17
N ASN A 613 -43.33 -15.72 -11.52
CA ASN A 613 -43.53 -16.25 -10.18
C ASN A 613 -43.27 -15.13 -9.16
N ILE A 614 -44.35 -14.51 -8.66
CA ILE A 614 -44.31 -13.34 -7.78
C ILE A 614 -45.01 -13.67 -6.45
N MET A 615 -44.48 -13.19 -5.33
CA MET A 615 -45.07 -13.39 -4.01
C MET A 615 -45.19 -12.10 -3.19
N GLY A 616 -46.31 -11.97 -2.47
CA GLY A 616 -46.53 -10.91 -1.48
C GLY A 616 -47.34 -9.74 -2.04
N ASP A 617 -47.05 -8.54 -1.53
CA ASP A 617 -47.81 -7.31 -1.83
C ASP A 617 -47.17 -6.57 -3.02
N VAL A 618 -47.26 -7.19 -4.19
CA VAL A 618 -46.74 -6.70 -5.47
C VAL A 618 -47.88 -6.37 -6.42
N ASP A 619 -47.91 -5.14 -6.89
CA ASP A 619 -48.80 -4.64 -7.93
C ASP A 619 -48.07 -4.65 -9.29
N CYS A 620 -48.76 -5.11 -10.33
CA CYS A 620 -48.21 -5.29 -11.68
C CYS A 620 -49.35 -5.10 -12.69
N ASP A 621 -49.63 -3.84 -12.99
CA ASP A 621 -50.66 -3.42 -13.96
C ASP A 621 -50.22 -3.72 -15.39
N THR A 622 -48.90 -3.63 -15.67
CA THR A 622 -48.34 -3.78 -17.01
C THR A 622 -47.08 -4.64 -17.00
N TRP A 623 -47.19 -5.95 -17.24
CA TRP A 623 -46.04 -6.73 -17.75
C TRP A 623 -45.95 -6.60 -19.28
N LEU A 624 -44.73 -6.65 -19.82
CA LEU A 624 -44.49 -6.51 -21.25
C LEU A 624 -44.11 -7.85 -21.89
N PHE A 625 -44.88 -8.27 -22.90
CA PHE A 625 -44.59 -9.45 -23.70
C PHE A 625 -43.72 -9.10 -24.91
N LEU A 626 -42.55 -9.72 -25.02
CA LEU A 626 -41.70 -9.61 -26.20
C LEU A 626 -42.21 -10.55 -27.30
N ASN A 627 -43.36 -10.20 -27.90
CA ASN A 627 -43.99 -11.01 -28.94
C ASN A 627 -43.10 -11.05 -30.20
N ALA A 628 -42.25 -12.07 -30.31
CA ALA A 628 -41.25 -12.26 -31.38
C ALA A 628 -41.92 -12.67 -32.70
N THR A 629 -42.73 -11.76 -33.25
CA THR A 629 -43.51 -11.90 -34.49
C THR A 629 -42.67 -11.76 -35.75
N ALA A 630 -41.38 -11.46 -35.63
CA ALA A 630 -40.43 -11.51 -36.71
C ALA A 630 -39.27 -12.43 -36.33
N SER A 631 -39.04 -13.49 -37.10
CA SER A 631 -37.70 -14.05 -37.22
C SER A 631 -36.80 -12.93 -37.74
N PRO A 632 -35.80 -12.44 -36.98
CA PRO A 632 -34.86 -11.47 -37.52
C PRO A 632 -34.11 -12.16 -38.66
N ASN A 633 -34.22 -11.63 -39.88
CA ASN A 633 -33.41 -12.09 -41.00
C ASN A 633 -31.93 -12.08 -40.58
N ASN A 634 -31.18 -13.11 -40.99
CA ASN A 634 -29.77 -13.29 -40.64
C ASN A 634 -29.00 -11.96 -40.70
N ILE A 635 -28.59 -11.45 -39.52
CA ILE A 635 -27.71 -10.27 -39.45
C ILE A 635 -26.35 -10.71 -39.98
N THR A 636 -26.10 -10.39 -41.25
CA THR A 636 -24.80 -10.59 -41.87
C THR A 636 -23.87 -9.53 -41.31
N VAL A 637 -22.92 -9.96 -40.46
CA VAL A 637 -21.87 -9.07 -39.94
C VAL A 637 -20.84 -8.87 -41.04
N PHE A 638 -20.61 -7.61 -41.42
CA PHE A 638 -19.51 -7.15 -42.28
C PHE A 638 -18.52 -6.34 -41.44
#